data_AF-G9CM92-F1
#
_entry.id   AF-G9CM92-F1
#
_cell.length_a   1.000
_cell.length_b   1.000
_cell.length_c   1.000
_cell.angle_alpha   90.00
_cell.angle_beta   90.00
_cell.angle_gamma   90.00
#
_symmetry.space_group_name_H-M   'P 1'
#
loop_
_entity.id
_entity.type
_entity.pdbx_description
1 polymer ?
#
loop_
_entity_poly.entity_id
_entity_poly.type
_entity_poly.pdbx_seq_one_letter_code
_entity_poly.pdbx_strand_id
1 'polypeptide(L)'
;IMVSALPYLGMTIVQWLWGGFAVDNATLNRFFTLHFIMPFIILALVLIHLMMLHQTGSNNPLGVMSKMDMIPFHPYFSLKDLIGMILMLFFLIMLTLQAPYFLGDPDNF
;
A
#
# COMPACT_ATOMS: atom_id res chain seq x y z
N ILE A 1 5.63 -12.24 17.76
CA ILE A 1 6.89 -11.94 18.50
C ILE A 1 6.99 -10.45 18.88
N MET A 2 6.70 -9.49 17.97
CA MET A 2 6.68 -8.07 18.39
C MET A 2 5.54 -7.76 19.37
N VAL A 3 4.34 -8.33 19.13
CA VAL A 3 3.15 -8.11 19.99
C VAL A 3 3.28 -8.75 21.38
N SER A 4 4.10 -9.81 21.53
CA SER A 4 4.31 -10.45 22.84
C SER A 4 5.07 -9.57 23.83
N ALA A 5 5.70 -8.48 23.38
CA ALA A 5 6.36 -7.52 24.26
C ALA A 5 5.39 -6.63 25.06
N LEU A 6 4.09 -6.64 24.72
CA LEU A 6 3.08 -5.91 25.49
C LEU A 6 2.93 -6.54 26.89
N PRO A 7 3.13 -5.77 27.98
CA PRO A 7 2.94 -6.28 29.33
C PRO A 7 1.54 -6.83 29.53
N TYR A 8 1.43 -7.92 30.29
CA TYR A 8 0.19 -8.61 30.69
C TYR A 8 -0.62 -9.28 29.55
N LEU A 9 -0.79 -8.62 28.39
CA LEU A 9 -1.66 -9.08 27.31
C LEU A 9 -0.93 -9.59 26.07
N GLY A 10 0.39 -9.39 25.97
CA GLY A 10 1.12 -9.70 24.74
C GLY A 10 0.98 -11.15 24.30
N MET A 11 1.15 -12.10 25.23
CA MET A 11 1.07 -13.53 24.92
C MET A 11 -0.35 -13.98 24.56
N THR A 12 -1.37 -13.44 25.22
CA THR A 12 -2.77 -13.79 24.92
C THR A 12 -3.18 -13.28 23.54
N ILE A 13 -2.75 -12.07 23.15
CA ILE A 13 -3.01 -11.52 21.82
C ILE A 13 -2.28 -12.34 20.74
N VAL A 14 -1.02 -12.76 20.99
CA VAL A 14 -0.28 -13.58 20.03
C VAL A 14 -0.96 -14.93 19.80
N GLN A 15 -1.36 -15.63 20.87
CA GLN A 15 -2.08 -16.90 20.74
C GLN A 15 -3.45 -16.71 20.09
N TRP A 16 -4.16 -15.62 20.41
CA TRP A 16 -5.42 -15.28 19.75
C TRP A 16 -5.25 -15.02 18.25
N LEU A 17 -4.19 -14.32 17.85
CA LEU A 17 -3.86 -14.08 16.44
C LEU A 17 -3.52 -15.41 15.75
N TRP A 18 -2.72 -16.25 16.42
CA TRP A 18 -2.33 -17.55 15.89
C TRP A 18 -3.48 -18.56 15.83
N GLY A 19 -4.51 -18.39 16.67
CA GLY A 19 -5.55 -19.42 16.82
C GLY A 19 -5.00 -20.72 17.42
N GLY A 20 -3.90 -20.65 18.18
CA GLY A 20 -3.16 -21.78 18.71
C GLY A 20 -1.86 -21.36 19.39
N PHE A 21 -1.02 -22.34 19.76
CA PHE A 21 0.25 -22.08 20.43
C PHE A 21 1.41 -21.72 19.49
N ALA A 22 1.24 -21.96 18.19
CA ALA A 22 2.22 -21.70 17.15
C ALA A 22 1.52 -21.29 15.83
N VAL A 23 2.31 -20.84 14.86
CA VAL A 23 1.86 -20.58 13.48
C VAL A 23 1.56 -21.91 12.80
N ASP A 24 0.31 -22.10 12.38
CA ASP A 24 -0.19 -23.33 11.75
C ASP A 24 -1.36 -23.02 10.79
N ASN A 25 -2.08 -24.01 10.27
CA ASN A 25 -3.16 -23.86 9.29
C ASN A 25 -4.25 -22.85 9.71
N ALA A 26 -4.58 -22.75 11.01
CA ALA A 26 -5.51 -21.74 11.51
C ALA A 26 -5.01 -20.31 11.24
N THR A 27 -3.70 -20.07 11.32
CA THR A 27 -3.09 -18.76 10.98
C THR A 27 -3.16 -18.46 9.50
N LEU A 28 -2.78 -19.43 8.66
CA LEU A 28 -2.70 -19.25 7.22
C LEU A 28 -4.06 -18.88 6.64
N ASN A 29 -5.12 -19.60 7.03
CA ASN A 29 -6.47 -19.32 6.54
C ASN A 29 -6.95 -17.92 6.96
N ARG A 30 -6.70 -17.52 8.21
CA ARG A 30 -7.09 -16.19 8.71
C ARG A 30 -6.30 -15.09 8.02
N PHE A 31 -5.00 -15.30 7.81
CA PHE A 31 -4.13 -14.34 7.15
C PHE A 31 -4.50 -14.19 5.67
N PHE A 32 -4.91 -15.27 5.00
CA PHE A 32 -5.45 -15.19 3.65
C PHE A 32 -6.75 -14.37 3.61
N THR A 33 -7.70 -14.62 4.53
CA THR A 33 -8.94 -13.83 4.60
C THR A 33 -8.66 -12.35 4.90
N LEU A 34 -7.73 -12.06 5.82
CA LEU A 34 -7.32 -10.69 6.13
C LEU A 34 -6.62 -10.03 4.93
N HIS A 35 -5.70 -10.73 4.28
CA HIS A 35 -5.01 -10.24 3.08
C HIS A 35 -6.00 -9.96 1.94
N PHE A 36 -7.06 -10.76 1.81
CA PHE A 36 -8.11 -10.52 0.81
C PHE A 36 -8.92 -9.25 1.11
N ILE A 37 -9.33 -9.01 2.36
CA ILE A 37 -10.17 -7.85 2.69
C ILE A 37 -9.38 -6.53 2.78
N MET A 38 -8.11 -6.58 3.21
CA MET A 38 -7.28 -5.39 3.45
C MET A 38 -7.15 -4.45 2.23
N PRO A 39 -6.94 -4.92 0.99
CA PRO A 39 -6.91 -4.06 -0.20
C PRO A 39 -8.18 -3.23 -0.39
N PHE A 40 -9.36 -3.76 -0.05
CA PHE A 40 -10.62 -3.01 -0.15
C PHE A 40 -10.76 -1.96 0.94
N ILE A 41 -10.28 -2.25 2.15
CA ILE A 41 -10.22 -1.26 3.24
C ILE A 41 -9.28 -0.12 2.82
N ILE A 42 -8.11 -0.44 2.26
CA ILE A 42 -7.16 0.56 1.76
C ILE A 42 -7.79 1.39 0.64
N LEU A 43 -8.53 0.78 -0.30
CA LEU A 43 -9.26 1.51 -1.34
C LEU A 43 -10.24 2.53 -0.74
N ALA A 44 -11.02 2.14 0.27
CA ALA A 44 -11.94 3.05 0.95
C ALA A 44 -11.19 4.22 1.61
N LEU A 45 -10.05 3.96 2.25
CA LEU A 45 -9.20 4.99 2.84
C LEU A 45 -8.59 5.93 1.77
N VAL A 46 -8.21 5.41 0.60
CA VAL A 46 -7.73 6.21 -0.55
C VAL A 46 -8.82 7.18 -1.03
N LEU A 47 -10.08 6.74 -1.11
CA LEU A 47 -11.18 7.62 -1.50
C LEU A 47 -11.41 8.75 -0.49
N ILE A 48 -11.38 8.44 0.81
CA ILE A 48 -11.48 9.45 1.88
C ILE A 48 -10.31 10.43 1.79
N HIS A 49 -9.08 9.91 1.58
CA HIS A 49 -7.89 10.73 1.42
C HIS A 49 -8.02 11.69 0.23
N LEU A 50 -8.45 11.20 -0.93
CA LEU A 50 -8.65 12.03 -2.13
C LEU A 50 -9.77 13.05 -1.95
N MET A 51 -10.83 12.72 -1.20
CA MET A 51 -11.89 13.68 -0.87
C MET A 51 -11.37 14.85 -0.03
N MET A 52 -10.53 14.57 0.97
CA MET A 52 -9.91 15.62 1.79
C MET A 52 -8.91 16.46 0.99
N LEU A 53 -8.14 15.82 0.10
CA LEU A 53 -7.25 16.52 -0.82
C LEU A 53 -8.04 17.43 -1.77
N HIS A 54 -9.20 17.00 -2.27
CA HIS A 54 -10.03 17.83 -3.14
C HIS A 54 -10.52 19.10 -2.43
N GLN A 55 -10.87 19.02 -1.14
CA GLN A 55 -11.34 20.20 -0.39
C GLN A 55 -10.28 21.31 -0.29
N THR A 56 -9.00 20.95 -0.23
CA THR A 56 -7.90 21.92 -0.06
C THR A 56 -7.12 22.20 -1.34
N GLY A 57 -7.15 21.27 -2.30
CA GLY A 57 -6.31 21.27 -3.48
C GLY A 57 -4.88 20.81 -3.20
N SER A 58 -4.13 20.52 -4.27
CA SER A 58 -2.71 20.15 -4.15
C SER A 58 -1.85 21.35 -3.74
N ASN A 59 -0.84 21.09 -2.92
CA ASN A 59 0.22 22.07 -2.66
C ASN A 59 1.18 22.16 -3.87
N ASN A 60 2.01 23.21 -3.90
CA ASN A 60 3.04 23.40 -4.92
C ASN A 60 4.45 23.48 -4.29
N PRO A 61 5.53 23.32 -5.08
CA PRO A 61 6.90 23.28 -4.56
C PRO A 61 7.33 24.53 -3.79
N LEU A 62 6.73 25.68 -4.06
CA LEU A 62 7.03 26.94 -3.39
C LEU A 62 6.27 27.09 -2.06
N GLY A 63 5.26 26.26 -1.80
CA GLY A 63 4.43 26.30 -0.60
C GLY A 63 3.56 27.56 -0.46
N VAL A 64 3.46 28.37 -1.53
CA VAL A 64 2.66 29.60 -1.57
C VAL A 64 1.26 29.32 -2.12
N MET A 65 0.33 30.28 -2.03
CA MET A 65 -1.02 30.07 -2.57
C MET A 65 -1.00 29.89 -4.09
N SER A 66 -1.48 28.74 -4.58
CA SER A 66 -1.54 28.37 -6.00
C SER A 66 -2.74 28.97 -6.76
N LYS A 67 -3.71 29.59 -6.07
CA LYS A 67 -4.97 30.10 -6.68
C LYS A 67 -4.76 31.12 -7.80
N MET A 68 -3.61 31.78 -7.86
CA MET A 68 -3.30 32.78 -8.89
C MET A 68 -2.91 32.17 -10.23
N ASP A 69 -2.51 30.90 -10.26
CA ASP A 69 -1.99 30.23 -11.47
C ASP A 69 -2.40 28.74 -11.47
N MET A 70 -3.71 28.49 -11.59
CA MET A 70 -4.25 27.14 -11.71
C MET A 70 -4.47 26.76 -13.17
N ILE A 71 -3.94 25.61 -13.57
CA ILE A 71 -4.21 24.97 -14.85
C ILE A 71 -5.17 23.78 -14.66
N PRO A 72 -6.02 23.43 -15.65
CA PRO A 72 -6.89 22.28 -15.55
C PRO A 72 -6.08 20.97 -15.50
N PHE A 73 -6.63 19.95 -14.82
CA PHE A 73 -5.97 18.65 -14.71
C PHE A 73 -5.75 18.00 -16.08
N HIS A 74 -6.79 17.97 -16.92
CA HIS A 74 -6.69 17.54 -18.31
C HIS A 74 -6.44 18.77 -19.21
N PRO A 75 -5.49 18.73 -20.16
CA PRO A 75 -4.66 17.58 -20.56
C PRO A 75 -3.34 17.43 -19.79
N TYR A 76 -2.94 18.47 -19.04
CA TYR A 76 -1.58 18.64 -18.54
C TYR A 76 -1.12 17.51 -17.61
N PHE A 77 -1.82 17.33 -16.48
CA PHE A 77 -1.48 16.30 -15.51
C PHE A 77 -1.85 14.91 -16.00
N SER A 78 -2.95 14.77 -16.78
CA SER A 78 -3.31 13.48 -17.38
C SER A 78 -2.20 12.91 -18.28
N LEU A 79 -1.59 13.73 -19.13
CA LEU A 79 -0.48 13.31 -19.99
C LEU A 79 0.78 13.04 -19.18
N LYS A 80 1.09 13.90 -18.20
CA LYS A 80 2.23 13.70 -17.29
C LYS A 80 2.14 12.36 -16.54
N ASP A 81 0.97 12.05 -16.00
CA ASP A 81 0.71 10.82 -15.26
C ASP A 81 0.78 9.59 -16.18
N LEU A 82 0.29 9.69 -17.43
CA LEU A 82 0.40 8.63 -18.42
C LEU A 82 1.86 8.25 -18.72
N ILE A 83 2.73 9.25 -18.91
CA ILE A 83 4.17 9.01 -19.10
C ILE A 83 4.76 8.31 -17.87
N GLY A 84 4.39 8.76 -16.67
CA GLY A 84 4.79 8.11 -15.42
C GLY A 84 4.35 6.64 -15.34
N MET A 85 3.11 6.34 -15.73
CA MET A 85 2.60 4.96 -15.77
C MET A 85 3.36 4.09 -16.77
N ILE A 86 3.68 4.61 -17.96
CA ILE A 86 4.46 3.88 -18.98
C ILE A 86 5.84 3.52 -18.44
N LEU A 87 6.52 4.46 -17.78
CA LEU A 87 7.84 4.23 -17.19
C LEU A 87 7.78 3.19 -16.06
N MET A 88 6.79 3.29 -15.17
CA MET A 88 6.61 2.33 -14.08
C MET A 88 6.32 0.91 -14.61
N LEU A 89 5.45 0.78 -15.62
CA LEU A 89 5.18 -0.50 -16.26
C LEU A 89 6.41 -1.07 -16.99
N PHE A 90 7.21 -0.22 -17.64
CA PHE A 90 8.46 -0.65 -18.28
C PHE A 90 9.40 -1.32 -17.26
N PHE A 91 9.63 -0.67 -16.11
CA PHE A 91 10.47 -1.25 -15.07
C PHE A 91 9.88 -2.53 -14.46
N LEU A 92 8.56 -2.58 -14.24
CA LEU A 92 7.90 -3.78 -13.73
C LEU A 92 8.01 -4.95 -14.71
N ILE A 93 7.85 -4.69 -16.02
CA ILE A 93 7.99 -5.72 -17.06
C ILE A 93 9.45 -6.21 -17.12
N MET A 94 10.42 -5.30 -17.07
CA MET A 94 11.84 -5.67 -17.06
C MET A 94 12.18 -6.56 -15.85
N LEU A 95 11.72 -6.19 -14.65
CA LEU A 95 11.91 -6.98 -13.44
C LEU A 95 11.27 -8.37 -13.58
N THR A 96 10.00 -8.42 -13.99
CA THR A 96 9.24 -9.68 -14.04
C THR A 96 9.72 -10.63 -15.14
N LEU A 97 10.17 -10.13 -16.29
CA LEU A 97 10.58 -10.98 -17.42
C LEU A 97 12.08 -11.31 -17.43
N GLN A 98 12.95 -10.43 -16.93
CA GLN A 98 14.40 -10.67 -16.98
C GLN A 98 14.97 -11.17 -15.66
N ALA A 99 14.43 -10.73 -14.52
CA ALA A 99 14.97 -11.06 -13.21
C ALA A 99 13.86 -11.22 -12.14
N PRO A 100 12.91 -12.16 -12.32
CA PRO A 100 11.68 -12.27 -11.51
C PRO A 100 11.94 -12.47 -10.03
N TYR A 101 13.10 -13.01 -9.67
CA TYR A 101 13.48 -13.33 -8.29
C TYR A 101 14.50 -12.37 -7.70
N PHE A 102 14.87 -11.31 -8.42
CA PHE A 102 15.90 -10.37 -7.98
C PHE A 102 15.55 -9.66 -6.65
N LEU A 103 14.26 -9.43 -6.40
CA LEU A 103 13.77 -8.83 -5.15
C LEU A 103 13.21 -9.88 -4.16
N GLY A 104 13.34 -11.17 -4.46
CA GLY A 104 12.89 -12.27 -3.61
C GLY A 104 14.02 -12.83 -2.73
N ASP A 105 13.63 -13.58 -1.70
CA ASP A 105 14.58 -14.32 -0.86
C ASP A 105 14.64 -15.79 -1.32
N PRO A 106 15.83 -16.35 -1.61
CA PRO A 106 16.01 -17.75 -1.98
C PRO A 106 15.44 -18.77 -0.99
N ASP A 107 15.27 -18.42 0.29
CA ASP A 107 14.72 -19.35 1.31
C ASP A 107 13.20 -19.55 1.16
N ASN A 108 12.51 -18.77 0.32
CA ASN A 108 11.07 -18.87 0.07
C ASN A 108 10.71 -19.68 -1.19
N PHE A 109 11.63 -20.48 -1.73
CA PHE A 109 11.39 -21.46 -2.80
C PHE A 109 11.21 -22.87 -2.25
#